data_AF-A0A2W4KR86-F1
#
_entry.id   AF-A0A2W4KR86-F1
#
_cell.length_a   1.000
_cell.length_b   1.000
_cell.length_c   1.000
_cell.angle_alpha   90.00
_cell.angle_beta   90.00
_cell.angle_gamma   90.00
#
_symmetry.space_group_name_H-M   'P 1'
#
loop_
_entity.id
_entity.type
_entity.pdbx_description
1 polymer ?
#
loop_
_entity_poly.entity_id
_entity_poly.type
_entity_poly.pdbx_seq_one_letter_code
_entity_poly.pdbx_strand_id
1 'polypeptide(L)'
;MKKTRESIIKSREYKYNQYCFTTKIRKEQKIEKLREQNQKNTEYQIEKIKRKHQSDLSKKKLEYERKAKNELRALEGKPQREYKQKKRTRNQKLQFALDIAQEIVKLRDTNENGEAFCISCNQKKNWEELAGGHRWSRRIQGVCLELENINAQCHSCNFTTGPRGDKQAMERVNLIYDQNAIEKYGLEKWEELAVCKNQCVIDPKKYAPSEAHLNALIPILIAENEGWRKQKKFYKPKKKWQNIYQKMIA
;
A
#
# COMPACT_ATOMS: atom_id res chain seq x y z
N MET A 1 -70.99 12.91 72.80
CA MET A 1 -72.27 13.35 72.18
C MET A 1 -72.52 12.53 70.91
N LYS A 2 -73.71 11.94 70.75
CA LYS A 2 -74.06 11.19 69.53
C LYS A 2 -74.32 12.18 68.39
N LYS A 3 -73.73 11.96 67.21
CA LYS A 3 -73.92 12.82 66.03
C LYS A 3 -75.38 12.76 65.55
N THR A 4 -75.98 13.91 65.24
CA THR A 4 -77.34 13.99 64.67
C THR A 4 -77.33 13.61 63.18
N ARG A 5 -78.43 13.05 62.67
CA ARG A 5 -78.57 12.62 61.26
C ARG A 5 -78.21 13.74 60.28
N GLU A 6 -78.67 14.96 60.54
CA GLU A 6 -78.39 16.14 59.71
C GLU A 6 -76.91 16.53 59.71
N SER A 7 -76.22 16.45 60.85
CA SER A 7 -74.78 16.73 60.92
C SER A 7 -73.96 15.75 60.08
N ILE A 8 -74.41 14.49 59.98
CA ILE A 8 -73.78 13.46 59.16
C ILE A 8 -74.00 13.75 57.67
N ILE A 9 -75.22 14.12 57.26
CA ILE A 9 -75.56 14.46 55.86
C ILE A 9 -74.74 15.68 55.39
N LYS A 10 -74.76 16.78 56.14
CA LYS A 10 -73.98 17.99 55.82
C LYS A 10 -72.47 17.71 55.70
N SER A 11 -71.93 16.87 56.58
CA SER A 11 -70.52 16.47 56.51
C SER A 11 -70.21 15.64 55.25
N ARG A 12 -71.13 14.77 54.83
CA ARG A 12 -70.98 13.97 53.60
C ARG A 12 -71.09 14.82 52.34
N GLU A 13 -72.05 15.75 52.29
CA GLU A 13 -72.20 16.71 51.20
C GLU A 13 -70.97 17.60 51.06
N TYR A 14 -70.44 18.13 52.18
CA TYR A 14 -69.20 18.90 52.16
C TYR A 14 -68.03 18.09 51.60
N LYS A 15 -67.86 16.84 52.04
CA LYS A 15 -66.81 15.94 51.51
C LYS A 15 -66.99 15.63 50.03
N TYR A 16 -68.23 15.45 49.58
CA TYR A 16 -68.55 15.21 48.17
C TYR A 16 -68.23 16.46 47.32
N ASN A 17 -68.60 17.66 47.79
CA ASN A 17 -68.28 18.91 47.11
C ASN A 17 -66.76 19.15 47.02
N GLN A 18 -66.02 18.86 48.09
CA GLN A 18 -64.54 18.89 48.09
C GLN A 18 -63.97 17.87 47.10
N TYR A 19 -64.54 16.66 47.02
CA TYR A 19 -64.14 15.65 46.05
C TYR A 19 -64.42 16.10 44.61
N CYS A 20 -65.59 16.68 44.32
CA CYS A 20 -65.94 17.20 43.00
C CYS A 20 -65.01 18.34 42.57
N PHE A 21 -64.72 19.27 43.48
CA PHE A 21 -63.79 20.38 43.24
C PHE A 21 -62.38 19.86 42.91
N THR A 22 -61.82 19.00 43.77
CA THR A 22 -60.48 18.44 43.57
C THR A 22 -60.38 17.57 42.29
N THR A 23 -61.45 16.84 41.96
CA THR A 23 -61.51 16.03 40.72
C THR A 23 -61.55 16.91 39.47
N LYS A 24 -62.30 18.03 39.50
CA LYS A 24 -62.32 19.02 38.42
C LYS A 24 -60.93 19.62 38.17
N ILE A 25 -60.26 20.08 39.23
CA ILE A 25 -58.90 20.62 39.14
C ILE A 25 -57.92 19.57 38.59
N ARG A 26 -57.98 18.32 39.08
CA ARG A 26 -57.12 17.24 38.55
C ARG A 26 -57.38 16.94 37.09
N LYS A 27 -58.64 17.01 36.62
CA LYS A 27 -59.01 16.85 35.21
C LYS A 27 -58.39 17.97 34.37
N GLU A 28 -58.55 19.22 34.78
CA GLU A 28 -58.00 20.39 34.08
C GLU A 28 -56.47 20.34 34.02
N GLN A 29 -55.80 20.02 35.14
CA GLN A 29 -54.35 19.83 35.18
C GLN A 29 -53.86 18.73 34.23
N LYS A 30 -54.61 17.62 34.09
CA LYS A 30 -54.27 16.56 33.13
C LYS A 30 -54.39 17.03 31.68
N ILE A 31 -55.46 17.76 31.36
CA ILE A 31 -55.67 18.33 30.02
C ILE A 31 -54.55 19.31 29.67
N GLU A 32 -54.19 20.18 30.61
CA GLU A 32 -53.13 21.19 30.38
C GLU A 32 -51.76 20.54 30.16
N LYS A 33 -51.40 19.53 30.97
CA LYS A 33 -50.18 18.74 30.74
C LYS A 33 -50.14 18.10 29.36
N LEU A 34 -51.27 17.57 28.87
CA LEU A 34 -51.34 17.01 27.53
C LEU A 34 -51.15 18.08 26.44
N ARG A 35 -51.71 19.29 26.63
CA ARG A 35 -51.52 20.42 25.71
C ARG A 35 -50.07 20.87 25.66
N GLU A 36 -49.44 21.08 26.81
CA GLU A 36 -48.02 21.45 26.90
C GLU A 36 -47.12 20.40 26.24
N GLN A 37 -47.39 19.12 26.48
CA GLN A 37 -46.61 18.03 25.87
C GLN A 37 -46.75 18.02 24.34
N ASN A 38 -47.97 18.22 23.83
CA ASN A 38 -48.22 18.30 22.40
C ASN A 38 -47.56 19.52 21.77
N GLN A 39 -47.59 20.68 22.44
CA GLN A 39 -46.91 21.89 21.98
C GLN A 39 -45.39 21.65 21.87
N LYS A 40 -44.76 21.10 22.92
CA LYS A 40 -43.33 20.76 22.92
C LYS A 40 -42.96 19.78 21.80
N ASN A 41 -43.80 18.76 21.56
CA ASN A 41 -43.59 17.81 20.48
C ASN A 41 -43.65 18.50 19.10
N THR A 42 -44.64 19.38 18.88
CA THR A 42 -44.78 20.13 17.63
C THR A 42 -43.61 21.07 17.40
N GLU A 43 -43.20 21.83 18.41
CA GLU A 43 -42.04 22.72 18.35
C GLU A 43 -40.75 21.94 18.01
N TYR A 44 -40.55 20.78 18.63
CA TYR A 44 -39.43 19.90 18.31
C TYR A 44 -39.43 19.45 16.84
N GLN A 45 -40.59 19.07 16.28
CA GLN A 45 -40.68 18.68 14.87
C GLN A 45 -40.42 19.85 13.92
N ILE A 46 -40.96 21.03 14.21
CA ILE A 46 -40.69 22.25 13.45
C ILE A 46 -39.20 22.55 13.44
N GLU A 47 -38.56 22.51 14.61
CA GLU A 47 -37.12 22.80 14.73
C GLU A 47 -36.25 21.75 14.02
N LYS A 48 -36.69 20.48 14.03
CA LYS A 48 -36.05 19.43 13.24
C LYS A 48 -36.12 19.70 11.74
N ILE A 49 -37.27 20.17 11.24
CA ILE A 49 -37.44 20.54 9.83
C ILE A 49 -36.56 21.74 9.47
N LYS A 50 -36.56 22.79 10.31
CA LYS A 50 -35.70 23.98 10.11
C LYS A 50 -34.22 23.61 10.02
N ARG A 51 -33.73 22.79 10.96
CA ARG A 51 -32.33 22.32 10.95
C ARG A 51 -31.98 21.54 9.68
N LYS A 52 -32.87 20.65 9.22
CA LYS A 52 -32.67 19.92 7.95
C LYS A 52 -32.59 20.88 6.77
N HIS A 53 -33.54 21.80 6.65
CA HIS A 53 -33.57 22.78 5.57
C HIS A 53 -32.31 23.66 5.55
N GLN A 54 -31.86 24.14 6.71
CA GLN A 54 -30.64 24.93 6.82
C GLN A 54 -29.38 24.12 6.45
N SER A 55 -29.33 22.84 6.82
CA SER A 55 -28.26 21.94 6.39
C SER A 55 -28.24 21.76 4.87
N ASP A 56 -29.39 21.64 4.23
CA ASP A 56 -29.49 21.46 2.78
C ASP A 56 -29.06 22.72 2.03
N LEU A 57 -29.49 23.90 2.49
CA LEU A 57 -29.03 25.19 1.98
C LEU A 57 -27.51 25.34 2.11
N SER A 58 -26.94 24.95 3.26
CA SER A 58 -25.48 25.03 3.49
C SER A 58 -24.70 24.11 2.55
N LYS A 59 -25.20 22.88 2.32
CA LYS A 59 -24.61 21.95 1.35
C LYS A 59 -24.68 22.50 -0.07
N LYS A 60 -25.82 23.08 -0.46
CA LYS A 60 -25.98 23.70 -1.77
C LYS A 60 -25.04 24.87 -1.95
N LYS A 61 -24.94 25.77 -0.98
CA LYS A 61 -24.00 26.89 -1.01
C LYS A 61 -22.56 26.41 -1.26
N LEU A 62 -22.10 25.40 -0.52
CA LEU A 62 -20.77 24.82 -0.71
C LEU A 62 -20.58 24.20 -2.11
N GLU A 63 -21.60 23.55 -2.65
CA GLU A 63 -21.59 23.02 -4.02
C GLU A 63 -21.38 24.14 -5.05
N TYR A 64 -22.13 25.24 -4.95
CA TYR A 64 -22.02 26.39 -5.84
C TYR A 64 -20.67 27.09 -5.69
N GLU A 65 -20.16 27.27 -4.47
CA GLU A 65 -18.82 27.82 -4.23
C GLU A 65 -17.72 26.96 -4.88
N ARG A 66 -17.85 25.64 -4.83
CA ARG A 66 -16.91 24.72 -5.50
C ARG A 66 -16.99 24.85 -7.02
N LYS A 67 -18.19 24.95 -7.60
CA LYS A 67 -18.38 25.16 -9.04
C LYS A 67 -17.77 26.49 -9.49
N ALA A 68 -18.06 27.58 -8.79
CA ALA A 68 -17.49 28.89 -9.06
C ALA A 68 -15.95 28.87 -8.98
N LYS A 69 -15.36 28.21 -7.96
CA LYS A 69 -13.89 28.05 -7.87
C LYS A 69 -13.30 27.27 -9.04
N ASN A 70 -14.00 26.26 -9.55
CA ASN A 70 -13.53 25.50 -10.71
C ASN A 70 -13.62 26.31 -12.00
N GLU A 71 -14.68 27.09 -12.17
CA GLU A 71 -14.85 28.01 -13.30
C GLU A 71 -13.78 29.11 -13.30
N LEU A 72 -13.52 29.72 -12.14
CA LEU A 72 -12.42 30.68 -11.96
C LEU A 72 -11.06 30.06 -12.29
N ARG A 73 -10.77 28.86 -11.79
CA ARG A 73 -9.53 28.13 -12.12
C ARG A 73 -9.42 27.80 -13.61
N ALA A 74 -10.54 27.54 -14.28
CA ALA A 74 -10.54 27.28 -15.72
C ALA A 74 -10.20 28.56 -16.51
N LEU A 75 -10.69 29.73 -16.07
CA LEU A 75 -10.36 31.04 -16.63
C LEU A 75 -8.90 31.43 -16.38
N GLU A 76 -8.37 31.17 -15.19
CA GLU A 76 -6.96 31.42 -14.84
C GLU A 76 -5.97 30.57 -15.65
N GLY A 77 -6.47 29.51 -16.33
CA GLY A 77 -5.65 28.56 -17.06
C GLY A 77 -4.81 27.67 -16.13
N LYS A 78 -4.31 26.55 -16.65
CA LYS A 78 -3.32 25.78 -15.89
C LYS A 78 -2.03 26.61 -15.85
N PRO A 79 -1.43 26.86 -14.67
CA PRO A 79 -0.11 27.49 -14.64
C PRO A 79 0.82 26.65 -15.50
N GLN A 80 1.57 27.31 -16.38
CA GLN A 80 2.54 26.67 -17.25
C GLN A 80 3.63 26.09 -16.34
N ARG A 81 3.44 24.84 -15.90
CA ARG A 81 4.40 24.15 -15.06
C ARG A 81 5.60 23.82 -15.92
N GLU A 82 6.69 24.54 -15.70
CA GLU A 82 7.99 24.08 -16.14
C GLU A 82 8.27 22.73 -15.46
N TYR A 83 8.15 21.65 -16.22
CA TYR A 83 8.56 20.33 -15.76
C TYR A 83 10.08 20.31 -15.70
N LYS A 84 10.65 20.74 -14.57
CA LYS A 84 12.06 20.50 -14.29
C LYS A 84 12.29 18.99 -14.39
N GLN A 85 13.19 18.58 -15.29
CA GLN A 85 13.58 17.17 -15.41
C GLN A 85 14.09 16.71 -14.04
N LYS A 86 13.35 15.78 -13.42
CA LYS A 86 13.70 15.28 -12.10
C LYS A 86 14.91 14.37 -12.23
N LYS A 87 16.00 14.72 -11.53
CA LYS A 87 17.14 13.81 -11.35
C LYS A 87 16.63 12.48 -10.79
N ARG A 88 17.21 11.38 -11.27
CA ARG A 88 16.85 10.04 -10.79
C ARG A 88 17.23 9.89 -9.32
N THR A 89 16.32 9.33 -8.52
CA THR A 89 16.60 9.06 -7.11
C THR A 89 17.55 7.87 -6.94
N ARG A 90 18.20 7.73 -5.77
CA ARG A 90 19.04 6.56 -5.43
C ARG A 90 18.33 5.24 -5.72
N ASN A 91 17.06 5.12 -5.32
CA ASN A 91 16.28 3.89 -5.54
C ASN A 91 16.03 3.62 -7.02
N GLN A 92 15.85 4.67 -7.84
CA GLN A 92 15.73 4.49 -9.30
C GLN A 92 17.05 4.06 -9.94
N LYS A 93 18.19 4.52 -9.42
CA LYS A 93 19.52 4.05 -9.84
C LYS A 93 19.77 2.60 -9.40
N LEU A 94 19.40 2.24 -8.18
CA LEU A 94 19.46 0.86 -7.68
C LEU A 94 18.61 -0.08 -8.53
N GLN A 95 17.36 0.30 -8.85
CA GLN A 95 16.50 -0.51 -9.72
C GLN A 95 17.09 -0.65 -11.13
N PHE A 96 17.70 0.42 -11.65
CA PHE A 96 18.40 0.38 -12.93
C PHE A 96 19.59 -0.61 -12.92
N ALA A 97 20.42 -0.57 -11.87
CA ALA A 97 21.52 -1.52 -11.69
C ALA A 97 21.02 -2.97 -11.56
N LEU A 98 19.95 -3.19 -10.78
CA LEU A 98 19.32 -4.51 -10.64
C LEU A 98 18.83 -5.07 -11.98
N ASP A 99 18.16 -4.26 -12.79
CA ASP A 99 17.69 -4.71 -14.10
C ASP A 99 18.86 -5.17 -15.01
N ILE A 100 19.99 -4.46 -14.97
CA ILE A 100 21.18 -4.82 -15.74
C ILE A 100 21.81 -6.09 -15.19
N ALA A 101 22.02 -6.17 -13.86
CA ALA A 101 22.59 -7.34 -13.20
C ALA A 101 21.79 -8.61 -13.49
N GLN A 102 20.46 -8.53 -13.46
CA GLN A 102 19.59 -9.65 -13.81
C GLN A 102 19.71 -10.08 -15.28
N GLU A 103 19.93 -9.14 -16.19
CA GLU A 103 20.16 -9.46 -17.59
C GLU A 103 21.53 -10.10 -17.80
N ILE A 104 22.59 -9.59 -17.14
CA ILE A 104 23.94 -10.16 -17.16
C ILE A 104 23.91 -11.63 -16.77
N VAL A 105 23.33 -11.96 -15.61
CA VAL A 105 23.39 -13.33 -15.10
C VAL A 105 22.61 -14.30 -15.97
N LYS A 106 21.49 -13.85 -16.57
CA LYS A 106 20.79 -14.66 -17.56
C LYS A 106 21.70 -14.92 -18.78
N LEU A 107 22.38 -13.89 -19.29
CA LEU A 107 23.24 -14.05 -20.47
C LEU A 107 24.42 -14.96 -20.17
N ARG A 108 25.07 -14.75 -19.02
CA ARG A 108 26.16 -15.58 -18.49
C ARG A 108 25.75 -17.05 -18.44
N ASP A 109 24.57 -17.33 -17.89
CA ASP A 109 24.13 -18.70 -17.60
C ASP A 109 23.52 -19.41 -18.82
N THR A 110 23.06 -18.66 -19.85
CA THR A 110 22.60 -19.25 -21.11
C THR A 110 23.72 -19.58 -22.08
N ASN A 111 23.57 -20.67 -22.84
CA ASN A 111 24.43 -21.02 -23.95
C ASN A 111 24.20 -20.12 -25.19
N GLU A 112 24.87 -20.42 -26.31
CA GLU A 112 24.74 -19.67 -27.57
C GLU A 112 23.36 -19.74 -28.22
N ASN A 113 22.57 -20.77 -27.88
CA ASN A 113 21.20 -20.97 -28.35
C ASN A 113 20.15 -20.33 -27.42
N GLY A 114 20.58 -19.73 -26.31
CA GLY A 114 19.70 -19.12 -25.32
C GLY A 114 19.07 -20.09 -24.36
N GLU A 115 19.66 -21.28 -24.18
CA GLU A 115 19.19 -22.30 -23.24
C GLU A 115 20.07 -22.30 -21.99
N ALA A 116 19.47 -22.46 -20.82
CA ALA A 116 20.19 -22.69 -19.56
C ALA A 116 19.45 -23.69 -18.68
N PHE A 117 20.13 -24.17 -17.64
CA PHE A 117 19.50 -24.91 -16.57
C PHE A 117 19.05 -23.95 -15.47
N CYS A 118 17.83 -24.15 -14.95
CA CYS A 118 17.34 -23.43 -13.78
C CYS A 118 18.14 -23.83 -12.54
N ILE A 119 18.74 -22.87 -11.86
CA ILE A 119 19.55 -23.08 -10.64
C ILE A 119 18.80 -23.77 -9.49
N SER A 120 17.46 -23.82 -9.50
CA SER A 120 16.70 -24.40 -8.39
C SER A 120 15.95 -25.68 -8.72
N CYS A 121 15.85 -26.06 -9.99
CA CYS A 121 15.16 -27.29 -10.39
C CYS A 121 15.90 -28.09 -11.46
N ASN A 122 17.06 -27.63 -11.91
CA ASN A 122 17.93 -28.27 -12.91
C ASN A 122 17.23 -28.65 -14.23
N GLN A 123 16.07 -28.05 -14.51
CA GLN A 123 15.39 -28.20 -15.80
C GLN A 123 16.01 -27.26 -16.82
N LYS A 124 16.21 -27.78 -18.03
CA LYS A 124 16.59 -26.97 -19.19
C LYS A 124 15.42 -26.05 -19.57
N LYS A 125 15.72 -24.76 -19.77
CA LYS A 125 14.76 -23.71 -20.10
C LYS A 125 15.35 -22.78 -21.15
N ASN A 126 14.47 -22.17 -21.94
CA ASN A 126 14.85 -21.14 -22.89
C ASN A 126 14.94 -19.77 -22.22
N TRP A 127 15.66 -18.83 -22.83
CA TRP A 127 15.91 -17.48 -22.35
C TRP A 127 14.65 -16.75 -21.84
N GLU A 128 13.53 -16.95 -22.52
CA GLU A 128 12.25 -16.30 -22.24
C GLU A 128 11.58 -16.83 -20.97
N GLU A 129 11.83 -18.10 -20.63
CA GLU A 129 11.31 -18.78 -19.44
C GLU A 129 12.19 -18.55 -18.19
N LEU A 130 13.37 -17.95 -18.39
CA LEU A 130 14.33 -17.65 -17.33
C LEU A 130 14.17 -16.22 -16.81
N ALA A 131 14.41 -16.06 -15.52
CA ALA A 131 14.57 -14.82 -14.79
C ALA A 131 15.96 -14.79 -14.14
N GLY A 132 16.44 -13.59 -13.77
CA GLY A 132 17.57 -13.46 -12.84
C GLY A 132 17.03 -13.63 -11.42
N GLY A 133 16.98 -14.87 -10.94
CA GLY A 133 16.46 -15.24 -9.63
C GLY A 133 17.43 -14.90 -8.51
N HIS A 134 16.97 -14.16 -7.52
CA HIS A 134 17.74 -13.76 -6.35
C HIS A 134 17.64 -14.83 -5.26
N ARG A 135 18.77 -15.35 -4.76
CA ARG A 135 18.75 -16.27 -3.61
C ARG A 135 18.28 -15.56 -2.34
N TRP A 136 18.88 -14.40 -2.07
CA TRP A 136 18.47 -13.50 -0.99
C TRP A 136 17.79 -12.28 -1.57
N SER A 137 16.68 -11.90 -0.92
CA SER A 137 15.77 -10.84 -1.39
C SER A 137 16.50 -9.56 -1.80
N ARG A 138 15.99 -8.89 -2.85
CA ARG A 138 16.40 -7.53 -3.25
C ARG A 138 16.27 -6.49 -2.13
N ARG A 139 15.55 -6.81 -1.05
CA ARG A 139 15.45 -5.98 0.16
C ARG A 139 16.76 -5.93 0.96
N ILE A 140 17.62 -6.95 0.83
CA ILE A 140 18.91 -7.01 1.50
C ILE A 140 19.93 -6.32 0.60
N GLN A 141 20.02 -5.00 0.72
CA GLN A 141 20.67 -4.16 -0.30
C GLN A 141 22.19 -4.35 -0.44
N GLY A 142 22.88 -4.86 0.59
CA GLY A 142 24.33 -5.10 0.51
C GLY A 142 24.72 -6.36 -0.26
N VAL A 143 23.78 -7.25 -0.59
CA VAL A 143 24.04 -8.44 -1.42
C VAL A 143 23.19 -8.49 -2.69
N CYS A 144 22.24 -7.57 -2.87
CA CYS A 144 21.27 -7.66 -3.96
C CYS A 144 21.85 -7.40 -5.36
N LEU A 145 23.03 -6.79 -5.44
CA LEU A 145 23.76 -6.49 -6.67
C LEU A 145 24.94 -7.43 -6.93
N GLU A 146 25.29 -8.29 -5.96
CA GLU A 146 26.32 -9.31 -6.11
C GLU A 146 25.84 -10.35 -7.13
N LEU A 147 26.62 -10.58 -8.20
CA LEU A 147 26.19 -11.43 -9.32
C LEU A 147 26.13 -12.92 -8.97
N GLU A 148 26.72 -13.31 -7.85
CA GLU A 148 26.66 -14.66 -7.28
C GLU A 148 25.33 -14.89 -6.56
N ASN A 149 24.72 -13.83 -6.01
CA ASN A 149 23.37 -13.88 -5.42
C ASN A 149 22.26 -13.98 -6.50
N ILE A 150 22.60 -13.75 -7.77
CA ILE A 150 21.64 -13.73 -8.88
C ILE A 150 22.01 -14.81 -9.91
N ASN A 151 21.09 -15.72 -10.19
CA ASN A 151 21.33 -16.81 -11.13
C ASN A 151 20.13 -17.03 -12.05
N ALA A 152 20.35 -17.67 -13.20
CA ALA A 152 19.25 -18.07 -14.06
C ALA A 152 18.31 -19.04 -13.33
N GLN A 153 17.06 -18.62 -13.16
CA GLN A 153 16.02 -19.36 -12.48
C GLN A 153 14.75 -19.31 -13.30
N CYS A 154 14.02 -20.41 -13.46
CA CYS A 154 12.76 -20.40 -14.19
C CYS A 154 11.71 -19.56 -13.45
N HIS A 155 10.75 -18.97 -14.18
CA HIS A 155 9.72 -18.11 -13.59
C HIS A 155 8.93 -18.80 -12.47
N SER A 156 8.66 -20.11 -12.59
CA SER A 156 7.97 -20.89 -11.57
C SER A 156 8.76 -20.94 -10.26
N CYS A 157 10.04 -21.35 -10.30
CA CYS A 157 10.89 -21.40 -9.10
C CYS A 157 11.14 -20.00 -8.50
N ASN A 158 11.34 -19.00 -9.35
CA ASN A 158 11.51 -17.60 -8.92
C ASN A 158 10.24 -17.03 -8.28
N PHE A 159 9.05 -17.45 -8.74
CA PHE A 159 7.78 -17.09 -8.10
C PHE A 159 7.61 -17.80 -6.75
N THR A 160 7.93 -19.09 -6.67
CA THR A 160 7.87 -19.89 -5.44
C THR A 160 8.79 -19.35 -4.34
N THR A 161 9.96 -18.84 -4.71
CA THR A 161 10.90 -18.18 -3.77
C THR A 161 10.53 -16.72 -3.49
N GLY A 162 9.49 -16.20 -4.13
CA GLY A 162 8.95 -14.86 -3.92
C GLY A 162 8.09 -14.75 -2.65
N PRO A 163 7.68 -13.52 -2.28
CA PRO A 163 6.97 -13.23 -1.02
C PRO A 163 5.56 -13.83 -0.90
N ARG A 164 5.05 -14.46 -1.96
CA ARG A 164 3.72 -15.12 -2.00
C ARG A 164 3.80 -16.64 -2.15
N GLY A 165 5.00 -17.22 -2.10
CA GLY A 165 5.20 -18.65 -2.21
C GLY A 165 4.79 -19.40 -0.94
N ASP A 166 4.48 -20.69 -1.11
CA ASP A 166 4.33 -21.62 0.02
C ASP A 166 5.69 -21.80 0.73
N LYS A 167 5.67 -21.82 2.08
CA LYS A 167 6.90 -21.85 2.89
C LYS A 167 7.70 -23.13 2.67
N GLN A 168 7.04 -24.29 2.63
CA GLN A 168 7.72 -25.57 2.47
C GLN A 168 8.27 -25.71 1.04
N ALA A 169 7.49 -25.29 0.03
CA ALA A 169 7.96 -25.25 -1.34
C ALA A 169 9.17 -24.32 -1.51
N MET A 170 9.14 -23.14 -0.90
CA MET A 170 10.27 -22.20 -0.91
C MET A 170 11.53 -22.80 -0.29
N GLU A 171 11.43 -23.48 0.85
CA GLU A 171 12.58 -24.09 1.51
C GLU A 171 13.25 -25.15 0.64
N ARG A 172 12.46 -26.05 0.02
CA ARG A 172 12.98 -27.04 -0.94
C ARG A 172 13.68 -26.40 -2.14
N VAL A 173 13.07 -25.37 -2.73
CA VAL A 173 13.64 -24.67 -3.90
C VAL A 173 14.92 -23.93 -3.52
N ASN A 174 14.98 -23.31 -2.34
CA ASN A 174 16.17 -22.62 -1.85
C ASN A 174 17.30 -23.59 -1.48
N LEU A 175 17.00 -24.77 -0.93
CA LEU A 175 18.02 -25.78 -0.62
C LEU A 175 18.77 -26.22 -1.88
N ILE A 176 18.03 -26.52 -2.96
CA ILE A 176 18.62 -26.89 -4.25
C ILE A 176 19.38 -25.70 -4.85
N TYR A 177 18.85 -24.47 -4.72
CA TYR A 177 19.57 -23.27 -5.13
C TYR A 177 20.93 -23.19 -4.41
N ASP A 178 20.96 -23.32 -3.08
CA ASP A 178 22.17 -23.25 -2.27
C ASP A 178 23.21 -24.29 -2.73
N GLN A 179 22.79 -25.54 -2.91
CA GLN A 179 23.66 -26.62 -3.40
C GLN A 179 24.29 -26.29 -4.75
N ASN A 180 23.47 -25.95 -5.74
CA ASN A 180 23.97 -25.65 -7.09
C ASN A 180 24.80 -24.35 -7.13
N ALA A 181 24.50 -23.38 -6.27
CA ALA A 181 25.30 -22.16 -6.16
C ALA A 181 26.67 -22.45 -5.54
N ILE A 182 26.75 -23.30 -4.51
CA ILE A 182 28.00 -23.77 -3.93
C ILE A 182 28.82 -24.56 -4.97
N GLU A 183 28.19 -25.44 -5.75
CA GLU A 183 28.87 -26.15 -6.84
C GLU A 183 29.43 -25.19 -7.89
N LYS A 184 28.70 -24.11 -8.19
CA LYS A 184 29.07 -23.13 -9.21
C LYS A 184 30.16 -22.15 -8.78
N TYR A 185 30.11 -21.68 -7.53
CA TYR A 185 30.95 -20.59 -7.04
C TYR A 185 31.97 -21.01 -5.98
N GLY A 186 31.82 -22.20 -5.43
CA GLY A 186 32.59 -22.67 -4.28
C GLY A 186 31.94 -22.29 -2.95
N LEU A 187 32.22 -23.11 -1.93
CA LEU A 187 31.67 -22.95 -0.57
C LEU A 187 32.12 -21.64 0.08
N GLU A 188 33.42 -21.34 0.02
CA GLU A 188 34.01 -20.14 0.63
C GLU A 188 33.30 -18.86 0.17
N LYS A 189 33.14 -18.70 -1.15
CA LYS A 189 32.47 -17.54 -1.73
C LYS A 189 31.00 -17.44 -1.29
N TRP A 190 30.32 -18.59 -1.18
CA TRP A 190 28.93 -18.63 -0.75
C TRP A 190 28.76 -18.26 0.72
N GLU A 191 29.67 -18.73 1.57
CA GLU A 191 29.70 -18.42 3.00
C GLU A 191 30.02 -16.94 3.24
N GLU A 192 30.97 -16.35 2.54
CA GLU A 192 31.25 -14.90 2.56
C GLU A 192 29.98 -14.09 2.28
N LEU A 193 29.25 -14.48 1.23
CA LEU A 193 28.04 -13.80 0.80
C LEU A 193 26.90 -13.98 1.82
N ALA A 194 26.79 -15.14 2.45
CA ALA A 194 25.86 -15.40 3.55
C ALA A 194 26.18 -14.57 4.81
N VAL A 195 27.47 -14.42 5.15
CA VAL A 195 27.94 -13.55 6.24
C VAL A 195 27.58 -12.10 5.94
N CYS A 196 27.89 -11.61 4.73
CA CYS A 196 27.52 -10.26 4.30
C CYS A 196 26.01 -10.04 4.39
N LYS A 197 25.20 -10.99 3.89
CA LYS A 197 23.74 -10.97 4.03
C LYS A 197 23.31 -10.83 5.49
N ASN A 198 23.92 -11.59 6.41
CA ASN A 198 23.54 -11.56 7.82
C ASN A 198 23.89 -10.19 8.46
N GLN A 199 25.06 -9.64 8.13
CA GLN A 199 25.43 -8.28 8.55
C GLN A 199 24.48 -7.21 8.00
N CYS A 200 24.04 -7.35 6.74
CA CYS A 200 23.05 -6.45 6.13
C CYS A 200 21.68 -6.50 6.82
N VAL A 201 21.29 -7.65 7.39
CA VAL A 201 20.04 -7.78 8.13
C VAL A 201 20.14 -7.06 9.48
N ILE A 202 21.31 -7.12 10.11
CA ILE A 202 21.57 -6.46 11.40
C ILE A 202 21.64 -4.94 11.23
N ASP A 203 22.36 -4.45 10.21
CA ASP A 203 22.49 -3.00 9.93
C ASP A 203 22.22 -2.67 8.45
N PRO A 204 20.95 -2.61 8.01
CA PRO A 204 20.62 -2.39 6.61
C PRO A 204 21.11 -1.05 6.06
N LYS A 205 21.25 -0.03 6.92
CA LYS A 205 21.65 1.32 6.48
C LYS A 205 23.13 1.37 6.15
N LYS A 206 23.97 0.70 6.95
CA LYS A 206 25.42 0.65 6.73
C LYS A 206 25.78 -0.04 5.42
N TYR A 207 25.08 -1.12 5.08
CA TYR A 207 25.38 -1.92 3.89
C TYR A 207 24.55 -1.54 2.66
N ALA A 208 23.61 -0.59 2.78
CA ALA A 208 22.88 -0.08 1.62
C ALA A 208 23.84 0.67 0.68
N PRO A 209 23.81 0.40 -0.64
CA PRO A 209 24.70 1.05 -1.58
C PRO A 209 24.40 2.54 -1.62
N SER A 210 25.46 3.33 -1.42
CA SER A 210 25.40 4.78 -1.55
C SER A 210 25.16 5.18 -3.01
N GLU A 211 24.71 6.41 -3.23
CA GLU A 211 24.52 6.90 -4.59
C GLU A 211 25.85 6.97 -5.36
N ALA A 212 26.96 7.30 -4.69
CA ALA A 212 28.29 7.31 -5.28
C ALA A 212 28.72 5.90 -5.73
N HIS A 213 28.48 4.89 -4.88
CA HIS A 213 28.74 3.50 -5.22
C HIS A 213 27.93 3.05 -6.45
N LEU A 214 26.64 3.39 -6.51
CA LEU A 214 25.80 3.06 -7.67
C LEU A 214 26.28 3.76 -8.95
N ASN A 215 26.70 5.02 -8.87
CA ASN A 215 27.23 5.75 -10.03
C ASN A 215 28.53 5.12 -10.56
N ALA A 216 29.36 4.56 -9.69
CA ALA A 216 30.58 3.85 -10.07
C ALA A 216 30.28 2.45 -10.64
N LEU A 217 29.31 1.74 -10.06
CA LEU A 217 28.98 0.36 -10.43
C LEU A 217 28.20 0.24 -11.75
N ILE A 218 27.27 1.16 -12.02
CA ILE A 218 26.40 1.09 -13.20
C ILE A 218 27.20 1.01 -14.51
N PRO A 219 28.21 1.86 -14.77
CA PRO A 219 29.06 1.74 -15.97
C PRO A 219 29.71 0.37 -16.12
N ILE A 220 30.17 -0.23 -15.01
CA ILE A 220 30.81 -1.55 -15.00
C ILE A 220 29.80 -2.62 -15.43
N LEU A 221 28.60 -2.61 -14.83
CA LEU A 221 27.52 -3.53 -15.20
C LEU A 221 27.10 -3.37 -16.68
N ILE A 222 27.05 -2.14 -17.20
CA ILE A 222 26.74 -1.91 -18.61
C ILE A 222 27.81 -2.54 -19.50
N ALA A 223 29.09 -2.30 -19.20
CA ALA A 223 30.21 -2.86 -19.97
C ALA A 223 30.22 -4.38 -19.95
N GLU A 224 30.01 -4.99 -18.78
CA GLU A 224 29.92 -6.45 -18.64
C GLU A 224 28.73 -7.02 -19.43
N ASN A 225 27.57 -6.38 -19.33
CA ASN A 225 26.38 -6.78 -20.09
C ASN A 225 26.63 -6.70 -21.61
N GLU A 226 27.29 -5.65 -22.09
CA GLU A 226 27.66 -5.52 -23.50
C GLU A 226 28.66 -6.59 -23.94
N GLY A 227 29.60 -6.98 -23.07
CA GLY A 227 30.52 -8.09 -23.31
C GLY A 227 29.77 -9.40 -23.55
N TRP A 228 28.84 -9.75 -22.66
CA TRP A 228 28.01 -10.94 -22.82
C TRP A 228 27.13 -10.87 -24.08
N ARG A 229 26.51 -9.73 -24.36
CA ARG A 229 25.65 -9.54 -25.55
C ARG A 229 26.38 -9.86 -26.86
N LYS A 230 27.64 -9.47 -26.99
CA LYS A 230 28.44 -9.72 -28.21
C LYS A 230 28.65 -11.22 -28.47
N GLN A 231 28.65 -12.03 -27.42
CA GLN A 231 28.85 -13.47 -27.52
C GLN A 231 27.55 -14.24 -27.82
N LYS A 232 26.39 -13.66 -27.51
CA LYS A 232 25.09 -14.36 -27.56
C LYS A 232 24.29 -13.97 -28.81
N LYS A 233 24.50 -14.70 -29.91
CA LYS A 233 23.81 -14.46 -31.21
C LYS A 233 22.29 -14.52 -31.12
N PHE A 234 21.74 -15.37 -30.24
CA PHE A 234 20.29 -15.48 -30.02
C PHE A 234 19.68 -14.20 -29.43
N TYR A 235 20.47 -13.41 -28.69
CA TYR A 235 19.96 -12.34 -27.86
C TYR A 235 19.92 -11.01 -28.62
N LYS A 236 18.73 -10.44 -28.76
CA LYS A 236 18.52 -9.07 -29.26
C LYS A 236 18.20 -8.14 -28.09
N PRO A 237 19.03 -7.13 -27.80
CA PRO A 237 18.84 -6.26 -26.65
C PRO A 237 17.57 -5.42 -26.79
N LYS A 238 16.64 -5.58 -25.85
CA LYS A 238 15.41 -4.76 -25.78
C LYS A 238 15.71 -3.33 -25.32
N LYS A 239 16.75 -3.14 -24.50
CA LYS A 239 17.14 -1.86 -23.91
C LYS A 239 18.59 -1.54 -24.27
N LYS A 240 18.82 -0.34 -24.81
CA LYS A 240 20.15 0.23 -24.97
C LYS A 240 20.57 0.88 -23.64
N TRP A 241 21.14 0.07 -22.74
CA TRP A 241 21.48 0.50 -21.38
C TRP A 241 22.34 1.75 -21.34
N GLN A 242 23.36 1.83 -22.20
CA GLN A 242 24.22 3.00 -22.33
C GLN A 242 23.42 4.28 -22.65
N ASN A 243 22.50 4.23 -23.62
CA ASN A 243 21.67 5.38 -23.96
C ASN A 243 20.74 5.80 -22.82
N ILE A 244 20.21 4.82 -22.07
CA ILE A 244 19.36 5.11 -20.90
C ILE A 244 20.20 5.75 -19.80
N TYR A 245 21.41 5.25 -19.58
CA TYR A 245 22.33 5.79 -18.57
C TYR A 245 22.80 7.21 -18.89
N GLN A 246 23.12 7.50 -20.16
CA GLN A 246 23.48 8.86 -20.59
C GLN A 246 22.33 9.86 -20.32
N LYS A 247 21.09 9.46 -20.59
CA LYS A 247 19.89 10.26 -20.23
C LYS A 247 19.64 10.37 -18.72
N MET A 248 20.28 9.54 -17.89
CA MET A 248 20.15 9.62 -16.44
C MET A 248 21.16 10.58 -15.82
N ILE A 249 22.28 10.85 -16.50
CA ILE A 249 23.34 11.75 -16.05
C ILE A 249 23.17 13.16 -16.62
N ALA A 250 22.69 13.27 -17.86
CA ALA A 250 22.29 14.54 -18.49
C ALA A 250 21.14 15.21 -17.71
#